data_AF-A0A9P6XY28-F1
#
_entry.id   AF-A0A9P6XY28-F1
#
_cell.length_a   1.000
_cell.length_b   1.000
_cell.length_c   1.000
_cell.angle_alpha   90.00
_cell.angle_beta   90.00
_cell.angle_gamma   90.00
#
_symmetry.space_group_name_H-M   'P 1'
#
loop_
_entity.id
_entity.type
_entity.pdbx_description
1 polymer ?
#
loop_
_entity_poly.entity_id
_entity_poly.type
_entity_poly.pdbx_seq_one_letter_code
_entity_poly.pdbx_strand_id
1 'polypeptide(L)'
;MKQHKKKNNAFMPFLYSKGRVLGYERAKRNQNPNVSLIQVEGVQTTKDAQFYLGKRVAYVYRAQREINGSKVRVIWGRIARTHGTNGVVKARFRKNLPPKVFGASVRVDKQKVSQDEYFTQPLLQTTMIFLGEVSCILFIQLVTKSPLLNRSMFDAVRPRRDDSNDWMIPHTSIWSSLWFVLPSTCDLIATTLFNLGLMYTTPSVYQMVKGSIVGFSAIFSCFFLSRQFLRREWFAIISILLGTAVIIWSVLNEKGYWGPLFLIVAQLLMAGQFTLEEYLIDHYHLDPIKAMNIEGAFSTILLLTALLICGVFGQDVLDVKKGFEDLFETSVLWQTAILLTLMVAIFNFFGLAV
;
A
#
# COMPACT_ATOMS: atom_id res chain seq x y z
N MET A 1 -19.55 11.11 41.77
CA MET A 1 -18.43 12.01 41.41
C MET A 1 -17.19 11.17 41.17
N LYS A 2 -16.89 10.83 39.90
CA LYS A 2 -15.72 10.02 39.53
C LYS A 2 -14.54 10.95 39.28
N GLN A 3 -13.49 10.80 40.08
CA GLN A 3 -12.25 11.57 39.99
C GLN A 3 -11.57 11.31 38.63
N HIS A 4 -11.37 12.38 37.87
CA HIS A 4 -10.50 12.37 36.69
C HIS A 4 -9.05 12.17 37.16
N LYS A 5 -8.54 10.95 36.97
CA LYS A 5 -7.12 10.62 37.13
C LYS A 5 -6.35 11.36 36.03
N LYS A 6 -5.83 12.55 36.35
CA LYS A 6 -4.80 13.23 35.54
C LYS A 6 -3.68 12.22 35.30
N LYS A 7 -3.55 11.75 34.05
CA LYS A 7 -2.33 11.05 33.62
C LYS A 7 -1.20 12.05 33.74
N ASN A 8 -0.44 11.95 34.82
CA ASN A 8 0.85 12.58 34.94
C ASN A 8 1.67 12.11 33.73
N ASN A 9 1.97 13.03 32.81
CA ASN A 9 3.04 12.87 31.83
C ASN A 9 4.36 12.81 32.60
N ALA A 10 4.60 11.66 33.23
CA ALA A 10 5.89 11.29 33.74
C ALA A 10 6.82 11.21 32.53
N PHE A 11 7.74 12.17 32.45
CA PHE A 11 8.92 12.09 31.60
C PHE A 11 9.54 10.70 31.77
N MET A 12 9.34 9.83 30.77
CA MET A 12 10.03 8.53 30.75
C MET A 12 11.54 8.78 30.74
N PRO A 13 12.33 8.06 31.54
CA PRO A 13 13.77 8.23 31.60
C PRO A 13 14.41 7.73 30.29
N PHE A 14 14.57 8.64 29.35
CA PHE A 14 15.60 8.71 28.30
C PHE A 14 16.31 7.38 27.91
N LEU A 15 15.72 6.66 26.96
CA LEU A 15 16.33 5.51 26.26
C LEU A 15 17.26 5.95 25.10
N TYR A 16 18.21 6.86 25.32
CA TYR A 16 19.15 7.28 24.28
C TYR A 16 20.57 6.78 24.54
N SER A 17 21.30 6.48 23.47
CA SER A 17 22.75 6.31 23.50
C SER A 17 23.39 7.67 23.32
N LYS A 18 24.33 8.01 24.19
CA LYS A 18 25.11 9.24 24.03
C LYS A 18 26.12 9.04 22.91
N GLY A 19 26.35 10.07 22.13
CA GLY A 19 27.41 10.10 21.12
C GLY A 19 28.17 11.42 21.16
N ARG A 20 29.30 11.47 20.47
CA ARG A 20 30.15 12.66 20.33
C ARG A 20 30.35 12.99 18.87
N VAL A 21 30.20 14.27 18.51
CA VAL A 21 30.48 14.73 17.15
C VAL A 21 31.99 14.84 16.97
N LEU A 22 32.56 14.09 16.03
CA LEU A 22 34.00 14.09 15.77
C LEU A 22 34.40 15.22 14.81
N GLY A 23 33.53 15.53 13.85
CA GLY A 23 33.84 16.47 12.77
C GLY A 23 32.89 16.29 11.59
N TYR A 24 33.16 17.01 10.51
CA TYR A 24 32.54 16.70 9.22
C TYR A 24 33.32 15.66 8.44
N GLU A 25 32.64 15.01 7.50
CA GLU A 25 33.30 14.23 6.47
C GLU A 25 34.32 15.10 5.73
N ARG A 26 35.54 14.58 5.56
CA ARG A 26 36.64 15.30 4.90
C ARG A 26 37.41 14.40 3.95
N ALA A 27 37.80 14.97 2.83
CA ALA A 27 38.82 14.46 1.93
C ALA A 27 40.17 15.15 2.21
N LYS A 28 41.23 14.79 1.47
CA LYS A 28 42.57 15.35 1.66
C LYS A 28 42.63 16.89 1.60
N ARG A 29 41.74 17.52 0.83
CA ARG A 29 41.72 18.99 0.62
C ARG A 29 40.37 19.66 0.88
N ASN A 30 39.29 18.89 1.02
CA ASN A 30 37.93 19.44 1.11
C ASN A 30 37.19 18.86 2.30
N GLN A 31 36.31 19.65 2.91
CA GLN A 31 35.44 19.22 4.00
C GLN A 31 33.98 19.36 3.55
N ASN A 32 33.14 18.39 3.89
CA ASN A 32 31.72 18.36 3.53
C ASN A 32 30.84 18.53 4.79
N PRO A 33 30.39 19.77 5.10
CA PRO A 33 29.60 20.06 6.31
C PRO A 33 28.23 19.39 6.36
N ASN A 34 27.71 18.91 5.22
CA ASN A 34 26.41 18.25 5.16
C ASN A 34 26.41 16.88 5.86
N VAL A 35 27.59 16.29 6.07
CA VAL A 35 27.75 14.98 6.71
C VAL A 35 28.63 15.12 7.94
N SER A 36 28.07 14.81 9.11
CA SER A 36 28.76 14.84 10.39
C SER A 36 29.13 13.43 10.83
N LEU A 37 30.36 13.24 11.31
CA LEU A 37 30.85 12.00 11.89
C LEU A 37 30.53 11.99 13.39
N ILE A 38 29.92 10.91 13.85
CA ILE A 38 29.48 10.75 15.23
C ILE A 38 30.04 9.43 15.77
N GLN A 39 30.72 9.47 16.91
CA GLN A 39 31.06 8.27 17.67
C GLN A 39 29.95 8.01 18.69
N VAL A 40 29.32 6.84 18.64
CA VAL A 40 28.35 6.43 19.67
C VAL A 40 29.12 5.79 20.83
N GLU A 41 28.77 6.13 22.07
CA GLU A 41 29.39 5.55 23.26
C GLU A 41 29.09 4.04 23.33
N GLY A 42 30.13 3.23 23.58
CA GLY A 42 30.03 1.77 23.65
C GLY A 42 30.04 1.04 22.30
N VAL A 43 30.19 1.76 21.18
CA VAL A 43 30.25 1.16 19.83
C VAL A 43 31.69 1.25 19.34
N GLN A 44 32.34 0.09 19.17
CA GLN A 44 33.72 0.02 18.68
C GLN A 44 33.84 -0.70 17.33
N THR A 45 32.86 -1.54 16.98
CA THR A 45 32.87 -2.30 15.74
C THR A 45 31.85 -1.76 14.72
N THR A 46 32.04 -2.10 13.44
CA THR A 46 31.10 -1.77 12.37
C THR A 46 29.77 -2.49 12.51
N LYS A 47 29.78 -3.74 13.01
CA LYS A 47 28.58 -4.55 13.25
C LYS A 47 27.69 -3.88 14.27
N ASP A 48 28.28 -3.37 15.36
CA ASP A 48 27.53 -2.64 16.40
C ASP A 48 27.01 -1.29 15.88
N ALA A 49 27.80 -0.61 15.03
CA ALA A 49 27.38 0.65 14.42
C ALA A 49 26.21 0.47 13.43
N GLN A 50 26.08 -0.70 12.81
CA GLN A 50 25.01 -1.04 11.88
C GLN A 50 23.63 -1.00 12.57
N PHE A 51 23.57 -1.32 13.86
CA PHE A 51 22.35 -1.19 14.67
C PHE A 51 21.79 0.23 14.66
N TYR A 52 22.64 1.25 14.62
CA TYR A 52 22.26 2.66 14.70
C TYR A 52 21.88 3.27 13.35
N LEU A 53 21.94 2.51 12.25
CA LEU A 53 21.54 3.00 10.94
C LEU A 53 20.06 3.36 10.90
N GLY A 54 19.77 4.53 10.33
CA GLY A 54 18.42 5.05 10.21
C GLY A 54 17.83 5.64 11.49
N LYS A 55 18.51 5.55 12.65
CA LYS A 55 18.03 6.12 13.92
C LYS A 55 18.16 7.66 13.94
N ARG A 56 17.33 8.30 14.76
CA ARG A 56 17.34 9.75 14.96
C ARG A 56 18.49 10.15 15.87
N VAL A 57 19.11 11.27 15.53
CA VAL A 57 20.12 11.92 16.35
C VAL A 57 19.72 13.37 16.61
N ALA A 58 19.93 13.82 17.84
CA ALA A 58 19.59 15.16 18.28
C ALA A 58 20.83 15.84 18.87
N TYR A 59 21.13 17.02 18.36
CA TYR A 59 22.05 17.96 19.03
C TYR A 59 21.22 18.99 19.79
N VAL A 60 21.35 19.01 21.11
CA VAL A 60 20.61 19.91 22.00
C VAL A 60 21.54 21.04 22.44
N TYR A 61 21.15 22.29 22.24
CA TYR A 61 21.93 23.46 22.64
C TYR A 61 21.05 24.52 23.30
N ARG A 62 21.65 25.37 24.12
CA ARG A 62 20.97 26.53 24.72
C ARG A 62 21.23 27.77 23.88
N ALA A 63 20.17 28.50 23.56
CA ALA A 63 20.21 29.78 22.85
C ALA A 63 19.88 30.93 23.81
N GLN A 64 20.32 32.14 23.46
CA GLN A 64 20.08 33.33 24.29
C GLN A 64 18.62 33.77 24.29
N ARG A 65 17.96 33.77 23.12
CA ARG A 65 16.55 34.16 22.95
C ARG A 65 15.61 33.01 23.30
N GLU A 66 14.64 33.28 24.15
CA GLU A 66 13.52 32.40 24.49
C GLU A 66 12.55 32.29 23.31
N ILE A 67 12.19 31.06 22.97
CA ILE A 67 11.15 30.74 21.99
C ILE A 67 10.27 29.68 22.66
N ASN A 68 8.95 29.92 22.71
CA ASN A 68 7.97 29.02 23.36
C ASN A 68 8.31 28.69 24.82
N GLY A 69 8.74 29.68 25.60
CA GLY A 69 9.06 29.53 27.03
C GLY A 69 10.34 28.73 27.34
N SER A 70 11.17 28.40 26.35
CA SER A 70 12.42 27.67 26.55
C SER A 70 13.59 28.28 25.77
N LYS A 71 14.78 28.22 26.38
CA LYS A 71 16.06 28.54 25.73
C LYS A 71 16.68 27.32 25.04
N VAL A 72 16.09 26.15 25.14
CA VAL A 72 16.63 24.90 24.59
C VAL A 72 16.20 24.73 23.14
N ARG A 73 17.15 24.50 22.25
CA ARG A 73 16.93 24.23 20.83
C ARG A 73 17.54 22.89 20.45
N VAL A 74 16.94 22.24 19.47
CA VAL A 74 17.35 20.92 19.00
C VAL A 74 17.55 20.94 17.50
N ILE A 75 18.72 20.50 17.05
CA ILE A 75 18.98 20.19 15.64
C ILE A 75 18.82 18.68 15.47
N TRP A 76 17.82 18.29 14.70
CA TRP A 76 17.55 16.90 14.39
C TRP A 76 18.32 16.43 13.16
N GLY A 77 18.77 15.19 13.21
CA GLY A 77 19.40 14.48 12.12
C GLY A 77 19.07 12.99 12.12
N ARG A 78 19.60 12.29 11.13
CA ARG A 78 19.47 10.85 10.97
C ARG A 78 20.82 10.22 10.67
N ILE A 79 21.07 9.06 11.24
CA ILE A 79 22.26 8.27 10.94
C ILE A 79 22.06 7.60 9.57
N ALA A 80 22.97 7.86 8.64
CA ALA A 80 22.87 7.46 7.25
C ALA A 80 23.69 6.20 6.93
N ARG A 81 24.95 6.13 7.38
CA ARG A 81 25.86 5.00 7.09
C ARG A 81 26.89 4.85 8.20
N THR A 82 27.48 3.67 8.34
CA THR A 82 28.70 3.46 9.13
C THR A 82 29.91 4.12 8.44
N HIS A 83 30.96 4.42 9.21
CA HIS A 83 32.19 5.04 8.73
C HIS A 83 33.41 4.33 9.31
N GLY A 84 34.29 3.83 8.43
CA GLY A 84 35.51 3.11 8.83
C GLY A 84 35.20 1.85 9.63
N THR A 85 36.18 1.40 10.41
CA THR A 85 36.11 0.17 11.21
C THR A 85 35.82 0.41 12.70
N ASN A 86 35.99 1.64 13.19
CA ASN A 86 36.01 1.99 14.63
C ASN A 86 34.63 2.34 15.23
N GLY A 87 33.54 1.85 14.62
CA GLY A 87 32.19 2.12 15.13
C GLY A 87 31.68 3.56 14.95
N VAL A 88 32.34 4.37 14.10
CA VAL A 88 31.89 5.73 13.77
C VAL A 88 30.69 5.64 12.81
N VAL A 89 29.74 6.56 12.95
CA VAL A 89 28.60 6.69 12.02
C VAL A 89 28.57 8.06 11.34
N LYS A 90 28.13 8.09 10.08
CA LYS A 90 27.80 9.30 9.32
C LYS A 90 26.35 9.69 9.60
N ALA A 91 26.14 10.90 10.07
CA ALA A 91 24.81 11.47 10.26
C ALA A 91 24.60 12.69 9.36
N ARG A 92 23.38 12.85 8.87
CA ARG A 92 22.93 14.04 8.15
C ARG A 92 21.92 14.79 9.02
N PHE A 93 22.19 16.05 9.30
CA PHE A 93 21.30 16.93 10.06
C PHE A 93 20.43 17.77 9.12
N ARG A 94 19.24 18.16 9.56
CA ARG A 94 18.33 19.04 8.79
C ARG A 94 18.95 20.40 8.51
N LYS A 95 19.72 20.91 9.47
CA LYS A 95 20.58 22.08 9.31
C LYS A 95 21.99 21.65 9.68
N ASN A 96 22.97 22.07 8.89
CA ASN A 96 24.37 21.77 9.17
C ASN A 96 24.74 22.22 10.56
N LEU A 97 25.50 21.38 11.27
CA LEU A 97 25.96 21.74 12.60
C LEU A 97 26.91 22.95 12.49
N PRO A 98 27.01 23.79 13.53
CA PRO A 98 28.09 24.77 13.61
C PRO A 98 29.41 24.08 14.01
N PRO A 99 30.58 24.56 13.57
CA PRO A 99 31.89 23.98 13.92
C PRO A 99 32.16 23.91 15.44
N LYS A 100 31.54 24.80 16.23
CA LYS A 100 31.60 24.79 17.71
C LYS A 100 31.06 23.50 18.34
N VAL A 101 30.35 22.66 17.57
CA VAL A 101 29.73 21.41 18.03
C VAL A 101 30.71 20.24 18.06
N PHE A 102 31.91 20.36 17.49
CA PHE A 102 32.90 19.29 17.56
C PHE A 102 33.29 18.99 19.02
N GLY A 103 33.28 17.71 19.39
CA GLY A 103 33.43 17.23 20.76
C GLY A 103 32.16 17.30 21.62
N ALA A 104 31.10 18.00 21.16
CA ALA A 104 29.87 18.10 21.91
C ALA A 104 29.08 16.79 21.90
N SER A 105 28.32 16.56 22.98
CA SER A 105 27.47 15.39 23.10
C SER A 105 26.21 15.52 22.25
N VAL A 106 25.89 14.46 21.52
CA VAL A 106 24.62 14.26 20.82
C VAL A 106 23.88 13.10 21.45
N ARG A 107 22.55 13.11 21.31
CA ARG A 107 21.68 12.05 21.79
C ARG A 107 21.23 11.24 20.58
N VAL A 108 21.60 9.97 20.53
CA VAL A 108 21.15 9.02 19.52
C VAL A 108 20.04 8.20 20.13
N ASP A 109 18.88 8.19 19.49
CA ASP A 109 17.76 7.41 19.96
C ASP A 109 18.10 5.91 19.90
N LYS A 110 17.87 5.14 20.98
CA LYS A 110 18.03 3.68 20.94
C LYS A 110 16.84 3.03 20.26
N GLN A 111 15.69 3.67 20.21
CA GLN A 111 14.59 3.17 19.41
C GLN A 111 14.96 3.41 17.95
N LYS A 112 14.84 2.35 17.12
CA LYS A 112 14.79 2.57 15.68
C LYS A 112 13.61 3.52 15.52
N VAL A 113 13.82 4.67 14.88
CA VAL A 113 12.70 5.49 14.41
C VAL A 113 11.81 4.49 13.73
N SER A 114 10.63 4.26 14.32
CA SER A 114 9.56 3.57 13.64
C SER A 114 9.55 4.21 12.26
N GLN A 115 9.97 3.45 11.24
CA GLN A 115 9.52 3.76 9.89
C GLN A 115 8.03 3.98 10.09
N ASP A 116 7.54 5.18 9.72
CA ASP A 116 6.18 5.66 9.93
C ASP A 116 5.28 4.44 10.12
N GLU A 117 4.72 4.28 11.32
CA GLU A 117 3.90 3.13 11.68
C GLU A 117 2.81 3.06 10.61
N TYR A 118 3.07 2.28 9.56
CA TYR A 118 2.24 2.25 8.38
C TYR A 118 0.95 1.69 8.92
N PHE A 119 -0.12 2.47 8.82
CA PHE A 119 -1.44 2.09 9.26
C PHE A 119 -1.72 0.65 8.83
N THR A 120 -1.60 -0.29 9.76
CA THR A 120 -1.57 -1.73 9.50
C THR A 120 -2.99 -2.24 9.44
N GLN A 121 -3.81 -1.62 8.59
CA GLN A 121 -5.18 -2.05 8.38
C GLN A 121 -5.44 -2.21 6.90
N PRO A 122 -4.96 -3.33 6.35
CA PRO A 122 -5.31 -3.75 4.99
C PRO A 122 -6.82 -3.73 4.71
N LEU A 123 -7.65 -4.01 5.72
CA LEU A 123 -9.12 -3.97 5.61
C LEU A 123 -9.67 -2.58 5.35
N LEU A 124 -9.02 -1.52 5.83
CA LEU A 124 -9.49 -0.17 5.54
C LEU A 124 -9.23 0.17 4.06
N GLN A 125 -8.09 -0.26 3.52
CA GLN A 125 -7.77 -0.11 2.11
C GLN A 125 -8.74 -0.90 1.21
N THR A 126 -9.12 -2.13 1.57
CA THR A 126 -10.17 -2.86 0.81
C THR A 126 -11.50 -2.13 0.89
N THR A 127 -11.89 -1.66 2.07
CA THR A 127 -13.15 -0.93 2.25
C THR A 127 -13.22 0.32 1.39
N MET A 128 -12.11 1.06 1.24
CA MET A 128 -12.04 2.26 0.40
C MET A 128 -12.06 1.97 -1.11
N ILE A 129 -11.49 0.83 -1.55
CA ILE A 129 -11.52 0.40 -2.95
C ILE A 129 -12.96 0.03 -3.35
N PHE A 130 -13.64 -0.77 -2.53
CA PHE A 130 -15.03 -1.17 -2.79
C PHE A 130 -16.03 -0.03 -2.64
N LEU A 131 -15.81 0.92 -1.71
CA LEU A 131 -16.57 2.19 -1.68
C LEU A 131 -16.43 2.96 -3.01
N GLY A 132 -15.27 2.88 -3.65
CA GLY A 132 -15.00 3.42 -4.98
C GLY A 132 -15.94 2.83 -6.03
N GLU A 133 -16.05 1.51 -6.07
CA GLU A 133 -16.93 0.80 -7.00
C GLU A 133 -18.41 1.13 -6.77
N VAL A 134 -18.87 1.14 -5.52
CA VAL A 134 -20.25 1.54 -5.17
C VAL A 134 -20.52 2.99 -5.58
N SER A 135 -19.58 3.90 -5.34
CA SER A 135 -19.71 5.30 -5.75
C SER A 135 -19.75 5.47 -7.27
N CYS A 136 -19.04 4.63 -8.03
CA CYS A 136 -19.07 4.62 -9.49
C CYS A 136 -20.45 4.18 -9.99
N ILE A 137 -21.00 3.09 -9.44
CA ILE A 137 -22.35 2.60 -9.75
C ILE A 137 -23.39 3.68 -9.42
N LEU A 138 -23.28 4.32 -8.26
CA LEU A 138 -24.19 5.38 -7.82
C LEU A 138 -24.08 6.63 -8.71
N PHE A 139 -22.87 7.01 -9.13
CA PHE A 139 -22.65 8.10 -10.08
C PHE A 139 -23.28 7.79 -11.45
N ILE A 140 -23.11 6.58 -11.97
CA ILE A 140 -23.75 6.14 -13.22
C ILE A 140 -25.27 6.21 -13.10
N GLN A 141 -25.85 5.74 -11.99
CA GLN A 141 -27.29 5.82 -11.75
C GLN A 141 -27.79 7.27 -11.59
N LEU A 142 -27.02 8.13 -10.91
CA LEU A 142 -27.32 9.54 -10.72
C LEU A 142 -27.29 10.30 -12.05
N VAL A 143 -26.26 10.06 -12.87
CA VAL A 143 -26.12 10.63 -14.22
C VAL A 143 -27.25 10.15 -15.12
N THR A 144 -27.63 8.86 -15.05
CA THR A 144 -28.76 8.30 -15.82
C THR A 144 -30.10 8.90 -15.42
N LYS A 145 -30.28 9.27 -14.14
CA LYS A 145 -31.52 9.90 -13.63
C LYS A 145 -31.54 11.42 -13.77
N SER A 146 -30.39 12.08 -13.90
CA SER A 146 -30.32 13.53 -14.02
C SER A 146 -30.65 13.97 -15.46
N PRO A 147 -31.63 14.85 -15.67
CA PRO A 147 -32.01 15.34 -17.01
C PRO A 147 -31.00 16.34 -17.61
N LEU A 148 -29.88 16.62 -16.92
CA LEU A 148 -28.95 17.70 -17.23
C LEU A 148 -27.73 17.28 -18.07
N LEU A 149 -27.39 15.98 -18.11
CA LEU A 149 -26.26 15.50 -18.90
C LEU A 149 -26.79 14.90 -20.20
N ASN A 150 -26.41 15.52 -21.32
CA ASN A 150 -26.83 15.11 -22.66
C ASN A 150 -26.70 13.59 -22.84
N ARG A 151 -27.81 12.98 -23.24
CA ARG A 151 -27.98 11.55 -23.58
C ARG A 151 -26.87 11.02 -24.51
N SER A 152 -26.18 11.92 -25.23
CA SER A 152 -25.08 11.64 -26.14
C SER A 152 -23.83 11.01 -25.51
N MET A 153 -23.45 11.34 -24.27
CA MET A 153 -22.30 10.67 -23.62
C MET A 153 -22.66 9.24 -23.19
N PHE A 154 -23.91 9.02 -22.78
CA PHE A 154 -24.40 7.70 -22.40
C PHE A 154 -24.62 6.80 -23.62
N ASP A 155 -25.02 7.38 -24.76
CA ASP A 155 -25.12 6.68 -26.04
C ASP A 155 -23.75 6.32 -26.64
N ALA A 156 -22.66 7.01 -26.25
CA ALA A 156 -21.29 6.60 -26.60
C ALA A 156 -20.79 5.43 -25.75
N VAL A 157 -21.33 5.26 -24.53
CA VAL A 157 -21.00 4.14 -23.61
C VAL A 157 -21.88 2.91 -23.88
N ARG A 158 -23.08 3.09 -24.47
CA ARG A 158 -23.89 1.95 -24.93
C ARG A 158 -23.26 1.33 -26.18
N PRO A 159 -23.07 0.00 -26.24
CA PRO A 159 -22.71 -0.66 -27.49
C PRO A 159 -23.78 -0.34 -28.55
N ARG A 160 -23.34 -0.01 -29.78
CA ARG A 160 -24.20 0.33 -30.90
C ARG A 160 -25.14 -0.84 -31.19
N ARG A 161 -26.40 -0.68 -30.81
CA ARG A 161 -27.47 -1.66 -31.01
C ARG A 161 -27.81 -1.65 -32.50
N ASP A 162 -27.49 -2.72 -33.22
CA ASP A 162 -28.07 -2.96 -34.54
C ASP A 162 -29.53 -3.39 -34.32
N ASP A 163 -30.47 -2.52 -34.67
CA ASP A 163 -31.93 -2.65 -34.45
C ASP A 163 -32.60 -3.77 -35.28
N SER A 164 -31.90 -4.85 -35.64
CA SER A 164 -32.44 -5.94 -36.47
C SER A 164 -32.83 -7.21 -35.72
N ASN A 165 -32.52 -7.35 -34.43
CA ASN A 165 -32.84 -8.56 -33.64
C ASN A 165 -33.59 -8.24 -32.34
N ASP A 166 -34.89 -7.95 -32.48
CA ASP A 166 -35.84 -7.66 -31.39
C ASP A 166 -36.22 -8.88 -30.51
N TRP A 167 -35.52 -10.03 -30.63
CA TRP A 167 -35.84 -11.27 -29.89
C TRP A 167 -34.79 -11.71 -28.87
N MET A 168 -33.72 -10.94 -28.62
CA MET A 168 -32.77 -11.19 -27.52
C MET A 168 -32.94 -10.16 -26.41
N ILE A 169 -34.02 -10.30 -25.63
CA ILE A 169 -34.05 -9.79 -24.27
C ILE A 169 -33.21 -10.78 -23.46
N PRO A 170 -32.06 -10.40 -22.85
CA PRO A 170 -31.39 -11.32 -21.96
C PRO A 170 -32.29 -11.47 -20.74
N HIS A 171 -33.02 -12.58 -20.67
CA HIS A 171 -33.59 -13.07 -19.43
C HIS A 171 -32.41 -13.41 -18.52
N THR A 172 -31.85 -12.42 -17.82
CA THR A 172 -30.94 -12.71 -16.70
C THR A 172 -31.81 -13.31 -15.61
N SER A 173 -31.95 -14.63 -15.69
CA SER A 173 -32.49 -15.44 -14.62
C SER A 173 -31.68 -15.18 -13.35
N ILE A 174 -32.30 -15.19 -12.18
CA ILE A 174 -31.61 -15.09 -10.88
C ILE A 174 -30.42 -16.09 -10.80
N TRP A 175 -30.54 -17.21 -11.52
CA TRP A 175 -29.52 -18.25 -11.67
C TRP A 175 -28.29 -17.83 -12.50
N SER A 176 -28.42 -16.95 -13.49
CA SER A 176 -27.25 -16.42 -14.22
C SER A 176 -26.51 -15.37 -13.39
N SER A 177 -27.22 -14.59 -12.58
CA SER A 177 -26.60 -13.65 -11.63
C SER A 177 -25.83 -14.37 -10.52
N LEU A 178 -26.26 -15.57 -10.11
CA LEU A 178 -25.54 -16.40 -9.13
C LEU A 178 -24.14 -16.83 -9.60
N TRP A 179 -23.92 -17.03 -10.91
CA TRP A 179 -22.61 -17.35 -11.44
C TRP A 179 -21.59 -16.21 -11.30
N PHE A 180 -22.05 -14.95 -11.24
CA PHE A 180 -21.20 -13.78 -10.99
C PHE A 180 -20.67 -13.69 -9.56
N VAL A 181 -21.20 -14.47 -8.62
CA VAL A 181 -20.65 -14.54 -7.25
C VAL A 181 -19.23 -15.13 -7.26
N LEU A 182 -18.92 -16.03 -8.19
CA LEU A 182 -17.61 -16.69 -8.24
C LEU A 182 -16.48 -15.67 -8.54
N PRO A 183 -16.52 -14.85 -9.62
CA PRO A 183 -15.58 -13.75 -9.81
C PRO A 183 -15.46 -12.80 -8.61
N SER A 184 -16.58 -12.36 -8.04
CA SER A 184 -16.59 -11.44 -6.88
C SER A 184 -15.93 -12.03 -5.63
N THR A 185 -16.14 -13.33 -5.35
CA THR A 185 -15.44 -14.00 -4.24
C THR A 185 -13.95 -14.13 -4.50
N CYS A 186 -13.57 -14.40 -5.76
CA CYS A 186 -12.18 -14.50 -6.18
C CYS A 186 -11.45 -13.16 -6.03
N ASP A 187 -12.09 -12.06 -6.43
CA ASP A 187 -11.58 -10.69 -6.26
C ASP A 187 -11.39 -10.34 -4.76
N LEU A 188 -12.40 -10.58 -3.93
CA LEU A 188 -12.30 -10.30 -2.49
C LEU A 188 -11.17 -11.11 -1.83
N ILE A 189 -11.03 -12.39 -2.18
CA ILE A 189 -9.95 -13.25 -1.65
C ILE A 189 -8.58 -12.82 -2.21
N ALA A 190 -8.48 -12.48 -3.49
CA ALA A 190 -7.24 -12.02 -4.10
C ALA A 190 -6.77 -10.71 -3.46
N THR A 191 -7.66 -9.73 -3.32
CA THR A 191 -7.36 -8.42 -2.74
C THR A 191 -6.98 -8.54 -1.26
N THR A 192 -7.64 -9.43 -0.49
CA THR A 192 -7.24 -9.69 0.90
C THR A 192 -5.87 -10.38 0.99
N LEU A 193 -5.56 -11.35 0.13
CA LEU A 193 -4.25 -12.01 0.10
C LEU A 193 -3.13 -11.06 -0.36
N PHE A 194 -3.39 -10.15 -1.30
CA PHE A 194 -2.42 -9.12 -1.71
C PHE A 194 -2.05 -8.20 -0.54
N ASN A 195 -3.07 -7.83 0.22
CA ASN A 195 -2.94 -7.01 1.41
C ASN A 195 -2.19 -7.73 2.55
N LEU A 196 -2.43 -9.02 2.74
CA LEU A 196 -1.60 -9.85 3.63
C LEU A 196 -0.16 -9.95 3.10
N GLY A 197 0.03 -10.12 1.81
CA GLY A 197 1.34 -10.16 1.15
C GLY A 197 2.14 -8.87 1.33
N LEU A 198 1.48 -7.70 1.34
CA LEU A 198 2.10 -6.40 1.65
C LEU A 198 2.61 -6.30 3.08
N MET A 199 1.97 -6.96 4.05
CA MET A 199 2.46 -6.95 5.44
C MET A 199 3.76 -7.74 5.61
N TYR A 200 3.93 -8.83 4.85
CA TYR A 200 5.09 -9.71 4.94
C TYR A 200 6.20 -9.40 3.93
N THR A 201 5.95 -8.54 2.95
CA THR A 201 6.91 -8.19 1.89
C THR A 201 7.12 -6.68 1.77
N THR A 202 8.13 -6.27 1.01
CA THR A 202 8.36 -4.84 0.75
C THR A 202 7.51 -4.35 -0.43
N PRO A 203 7.03 -3.09 -0.43
CA PRO A 203 6.20 -2.55 -1.50
C PRO A 203 6.78 -2.68 -2.91
N SER A 204 8.11 -2.64 -3.05
CA SER A 204 8.81 -2.86 -4.32
C SER A 204 8.60 -4.28 -4.87
N VAL A 205 8.71 -5.30 -4.02
CA VAL A 205 8.50 -6.71 -4.40
C VAL A 205 7.05 -6.91 -4.79
N TYR A 206 6.11 -6.37 -4.01
CA TYR A 206 4.69 -6.41 -4.33
C TYR A 206 4.38 -5.86 -5.72
N GLN A 207 4.89 -4.66 -6.05
CA GLN A 207 4.66 -4.05 -7.36
C GLN A 207 5.27 -4.87 -8.51
N MET A 208 6.46 -5.42 -8.30
CA MET A 208 7.11 -6.27 -9.30
C MET A 208 6.35 -7.58 -9.51
N VAL A 209 5.86 -8.21 -8.44
CA VAL A 209 5.02 -9.42 -8.55
C VAL A 209 3.68 -9.09 -9.19
N LYS A 210 3.09 -7.92 -8.94
CA LYS A 210 1.84 -7.50 -9.58
C LYS A 210 1.96 -7.45 -11.11
N GLY A 211 3.14 -7.08 -11.64
CA GLY A 211 3.43 -7.13 -13.08
C GLY A 211 3.36 -8.54 -13.70
N SER A 212 3.43 -9.59 -12.89
CA SER A 212 3.32 -10.99 -13.35
C SER A 212 1.92 -11.40 -13.79
N ILE A 213 0.90 -10.57 -13.53
CA ILE A 213 -0.51 -10.94 -13.73
C ILE A 213 -0.78 -11.29 -15.18
N VAL A 214 -0.13 -10.56 -16.09
CA VAL A 214 -0.22 -10.74 -17.54
C VAL A 214 0.26 -12.14 -17.94
N GLY A 215 1.30 -12.66 -17.29
CA GLY A 215 1.81 -14.00 -17.57
C GLY A 215 0.85 -15.09 -17.09
N PHE A 216 0.34 -14.95 -15.87
CA PHE A 216 -0.61 -15.92 -15.30
C PHE A 216 -1.98 -15.88 -15.99
N SER A 217 -2.50 -14.70 -16.34
CA SER A 217 -3.77 -14.57 -17.06
C SER A 217 -3.67 -15.15 -18.47
N ALA A 218 -2.55 -14.94 -19.18
CA ALA A 218 -2.35 -15.56 -20.49
C ALA A 218 -2.36 -17.10 -20.44
N ILE A 219 -1.77 -17.69 -19.40
CA ILE A 219 -1.82 -19.15 -19.19
C ILE A 219 -3.26 -19.60 -18.92
N PHE A 220 -3.99 -18.91 -18.04
CA PHE A 220 -5.38 -19.27 -17.74
C PHE A 220 -6.30 -19.09 -18.95
N SER A 221 -6.17 -18.00 -19.71
CA SER A 221 -6.95 -17.80 -20.95
C SER A 221 -6.63 -18.85 -22.02
N CYS A 222 -5.41 -19.39 -22.06
CA CYS A 222 -5.09 -20.54 -22.93
C CYS A 222 -5.85 -21.80 -22.51
N PHE A 223 -5.94 -22.05 -21.19
CA PHE A 223 -6.59 -23.25 -20.65
C PHE A 223 -8.13 -23.20 -20.74
N PHE A 224 -8.74 -22.07 -20.37
CA PHE A 224 -10.19 -21.93 -20.28
C PHE A 224 -10.85 -21.45 -21.58
N LEU A 225 -10.25 -20.49 -22.27
CA LEU A 225 -10.79 -19.90 -23.51
C LEU A 225 -10.24 -20.56 -24.79
N SER A 226 -9.33 -21.54 -24.67
CA SER A 226 -8.69 -22.24 -25.79
C SER A 226 -8.08 -21.28 -26.84
N ARG A 227 -7.62 -20.10 -26.40
CA ARG A 227 -7.07 -19.08 -27.29
C ARG A 227 -5.70 -19.51 -27.81
N GLN A 228 -5.50 -19.36 -29.13
CA GLN A 228 -4.24 -19.70 -29.78
C GLN A 228 -3.28 -18.50 -29.74
N PHE A 229 -2.12 -18.67 -29.10
CA PHE A 229 -1.09 -17.64 -29.02
C PHE A 229 0.00 -17.86 -30.07
N LEU A 230 0.49 -16.78 -30.67
CA LEU A 230 1.60 -16.84 -31.62
C LEU A 230 2.90 -17.20 -30.88
N ARG A 231 3.84 -17.82 -31.61
CA ARG A 231 5.15 -18.21 -31.04
C ARG A 231 5.93 -17.06 -30.40
N ARG A 232 5.71 -15.81 -30.85
CA ARG A 232 6.35 -14.60 -30.32
C ARG A 232 5.78 -14.18 -28.95
N GLU A 233 4.49 -14.40 -28.73
CA GLU A 233 3.81 -14.05 -27.48
C GLU A 233 4.23 -14.99 -26.35
N TRP A 234 4.45 -16.27 -26.67
CA TRP A 234 5.01 -17.25 -25.75
C TRP A 234 6.39 -16.84 -25.21
N PHE A 235 7.26 -16.23 -26.03
CA PHE A 235 8.54 -15.70 -25.54
C PHE A 235 8.35 -14.59 -24.50
N ALA A 236 7.34 -13.73 -24.67
CA ALA A 236 7.02 -12.67 -23.70
C ALA A 236 6.49 -13.27 -22.39
N ILE A 237 5.56 -14.23 -22.47
CA ILE A 237 4.99 -14.90 -21.29
C ILE A 237 6.09 -15.61 -20.49
N ILE A 238 6.97 -16.36 -21.16
CA ILE A 238 8.09 -17.05 -20.52
C ILE A 238 9.05 -16.05 -19.85
N SER A 239 9.35 -14.93 -20.53
CA SER A 239 10.21 -13.87 -19.96
C SER A 239 9.63 -13.27 -18.68
N ILE A 240 8.31 -13.00 -18.65
CA ILE A 240 7.62 -12.47 -17.48
C ILE A 240 7.67 -13.47 -16.33
N LEU A 241 7.37 -14.74 -16.57
CA LEU A 241 7.37 -15.79 -15.55
C LEU A 241 8.78 -16.06 -14.99
N LEU A 242 9.81 -15.95 -15.84
CA LEU A 242 11.19 -16.09 -15.40
C LEU A 242 11.60 -14.91 -14.50
N GLY A 243 11.24 -13.68 -14.87
CA GLY A 243 11.49 -12.50 -14.05
C GLY A 243 10.84 -12.63 -12.66
N THR A 244 9.64 -13.18 -12.59
CA THR A 244 8.88 -13.30 -11.34
C THR A 244 9.40 -14.44 -10.48
N ALA A 245 9.81 -15.56 -11.08
CA ALA A 245 10.52 -16.63 -10.39
C ALA A 245 11.83 -16.13 -9.75
N VAL A 246 12.60 -15.29 -10.44
CA VAL A 246 13.83 -14.68 -9.89
C VAL A 246 13.54 -13.78 -8.71
N ILE A 247 12.48 -12.96 -8.78
CA ILE A 247 12.07 -12.10 -7.65
C ILE A 247 11.68 -12.95 -6.44
N ILE A 248 10.86 -13.99 -6.64
CA ILE A 248 10.42 -14.90 -5.57
C ILE A 248 11.63 -15.58 -4.94
N TRP A 249 12.55 -16.09 -5.76
CA TRP A 249 13.79 -16.73 -5.29
C TRP A 249 14.63 -15.79 -4.43
N SER A 250 14.77 -14.53 -4.86
CA SER A 250 15.51 -13.52 -4.09
C SER A 250 14.88 -13.26 -2.72
N VAL A 251 13.55 -13.24 -2.63
CA VAL A 251 12.85 -12.92 -1.37
C VAL A 251 12.85 -14.12 -0.42
N LEU A 252 12.72 -15.33 -0.96
CA LEU A 252 12.71 -16.57 -0.20
C LEU A 252 13.99 -16.74 0.62
N ASN A 253 15.14 -16.34 0.06
CA ASN A 253 16.45 -16.42 0.74
C ASN A 253 16.62 -15.41 1.89
N GLU A 254 15.91 -14.28 1.88
CA GLU A 254 16.09 -13.23 2.90
C GLU A 254 15.03 -13.23 4.01
N LYS A 255 13.75 -13.43 3.66
CA LYS A 255 12.61 -13.09 4.56
C LYS A 255 11.65 -14.24 4.84
N GLY A 256 11.90 -15.42 4.27
CA GLY A 256 11.06 -16.60 4.42
C GLY A 256 9.99 -16.72 3.31
N TYR A 257 9.14 -17.75 3.43
CA TYR A 257 8.27 -18.20 2.35
C TYR A 257 6.84 -17.64 2.39
N TRP A 258 6.32 -17.23 3.55
CA TRP A 258 4.93 -16.82 3.72
C TRP A 258 4.54 -15.61 2.85
N GLY A 259 5.40 -14.59 2.79
CA GLY A 259 5.15 -13.39 1.99
C GLY A 259 5.01 -13.69 0.49
N PRO A 260 6.04 -14.27 -0.15
CA PRO A 260 5.97 -14.67 -1.56
C PRO A 260 4.82 -15.64 -1.86
N LEU A 261 4.52 -16.58 -0.95
CA LEU A 261 3.42 -17.52 -1.11
C LEU A 261 2.07 -16.80 -1.23
N PHE A 262 1.76 -15.89 -0.31
CA PHE A 262 0.52 -15.12 -0.38
C PHE A 262 0.42 -14.29 -1.66
N LEU A 263 1.54 -13.70 -2.12
CA LEU A 263 1.55 -12.93 -3.37
C LEU A 263 1.26 -13.80 -4.60
N ILE A 264 1.86 -14.99 -4.70
CA ILE A 264 1.62 -15.90 -5.83
C ILE A 264 0.17 -16.39 -5.84
N VAL A 265 -0.36 -16.79 -4.69
CA VAL A 265 -1.75 -17.26 -4.58
C VAL A 265 -2.72 -16.13 -4.93
N ALA A 266 -2.49 -14.92 -4.41
CA ALA A 266 -3.29 -13.75 -4.78
C ALA A 266 -3.27 -13.50 -6.29
N GLN A 267 -2.08 -13.61 -6.90
CA GLN A 267 -1.90 -13.41 -8.33
C GLN A 267 -2.68 -14.42 -9.18
N LEU A 268 -2.67 -15.69 -8.78
CA LEU A 268 -3.40 -16.75 -9.48
C LEU A 268 -4.91 -16.53 -9.39
N LEU A 269 -5.41 -16.11 -8.22
CA LEU A 269 -6.83 -15.80 -8.04
C LEU A 269 -7.25 -14.57 -8.85
N MET A 270 -6.47 -13.50 -8.85
CA MET A 270 -6.77 -12.31 -9.66
C MET A 270 -6.71 -12.61 -11.16
N ALA A 271 -5.75 -13.41 -11.61
CA ALA A 271 -5.69 -13.87 -12.99
C ALA A 271 -6.90 -14.74 -13.36
N GLY A 272 -7.33 -15.61 -12.45
CA GLY A 272 -8.54 -16.42 -12.61
C GLY A 272 -9.81 -15.58 -12.70
N GLN A 273 -9.94 -14.51 -11.91
CA GLN A 273 -11.06 -13.56 -11.97
C GLN A 273 -11.18 -12.96 -13.39
N PHE A 274 -10.08 -12.44 -13.95
CA PHE A 274 -10.10 -11.88 -15.31
C PHE A 274 -10.53 -12.90 -16.37
N THR A 275 -10.01 -14.14 -16.29
CA THR A 275 -10.40 -15.19 -17.26
C THR A 275 -11.85 -15.64 -17.07
N LEU A 276 -12.34 -15.70 -15.84
CA LEU A 276 -13.75 -16.03 -15.55
C LEU A 276 -14.70 -14.94 -16.06
N GLU A 277 -14.34 -13.67 -15.92
CA GLU A 277 -15.12 -12.56 -16.47
C GLU A 277 -15.17 -12.59 -17.99
N GLU A 278 -14.03 -12.76 -18.65
CA GLU A 278 -13.96 -12.90 -20.11
C GLU A 278 -14.87 -14.06 -20.57
N TYR A 279 -14.77 -15.22 -19.89
CA TYR A 279 -15.61 -16.39 -20.16
C TYR A 279 -17.11 -16.13 -19.96
N LEU A 280 -17.49 -15.47 -18.86
CA LEU A 280 -18.90 -15.20 -18.53
C LEU A 280 -19.53 -14.19 -19.49
N ILE A 281 -18.78 -13.16 -19.88
CA ILE A 281 -19.22 -12.15 -20.85
C ILE A 281 -19.46 -12.81 -22.21
N ASP A 282 -18.54 -13.68 -22.66
CA ASP A 282 -18.67 -14.40 -23.93
C ASP A 282 -19.83 -15.40 -23.91
N HIS A 283 -20.02 -16.14 -22.82
CA HIS A 283 -21.05 -17.19 -22.74
C HIS A 283 -22.47 -16.64 -22.57
N TYR A 284 -22.65 -15.59 -21.78
CA TYR A 284 -23.96 -15.02 -21.48
C TYR A 284 -24.32 -13.78 -22.32
N HIS A 285 -23.41 -13.32 -23.20
CA HIS A 285 -23.58 -12.12 -24.02
C HIS A 285 -24.07 -10.90 -23.22
N LEU A 286 -23.48 -10.70 -22.04
CA LEU A 286 -23.85 -9.62 -21.15
C LEU A 286 -23.11 -8.35 -21.53
N ASP A 287 -23.82 -7.23 -21.58
CA ASP A 287 -23.18 -5.91 -21.73
C ASP A 287 -22.18 -5.71 -20.57
N PRO A 288 -20.94 -5.27 -20.84
CA PRO A 288 -19.90 -5.08 -19.80
C PRO A 288 -20.38 -4.20 -18.63
N ILE A 289 -21.22 -3.21 -18.92
CA ILE A 289 -21.82 -2.31 -17.91
C ILE A 289 -22.74 -3.07 -16.95
N LYS A 290 -23.52 -4.04 -17.46
CA LYS A 290 -24.43 -4.85 -16.63
C LYS A 290 -23.64 -5.84 -15.80
N ALA A 291 -22.62 -6.48 -16.40
CA ALA A 291 -21.73 -7.40 -15.70
C ALA A 291 -21.04 -6.70 -14.51
N MET A 292 -20.43 -5.54 -14.75
CA MET A 292 -19.76 -4.73 -13.72
C MET A 292 -20.72 -4.32 -12.58
N ASN A 293 -21.95 -3.91 -12.90
CA ASN A 293 -22.94 -3.54 -11.88
C ASN A 293 -23.35 -4.72 -10.99
N ILE A 294 -23.48 -5.92 -11.57
CA ILE A 294 -23.84 -7.14 -10.85
C ILE A 294 -22.67 -7.58 -9.95
N GLU A 295 -21.45 -7.60 -10.48
CA GLU A 295 -20.24 -7.95 -9.75
C GLU A 295 -20.02 -7.00 -8.56
N GLY A 296 -20.05 -5.68 -8.78
CA GLY A 296 -19.85 -4.70 -7.72
C GLY A 296 -20.92 -4.79 -6.62
N ALA A 297 -22.17 -5.13 -6.97
CA ALA A 297 -23.23 -5.37 -5.99
C ALA A 297 -22.94 -6.60 -5.11
N PHE A 298 -22.52 -7.72 -5.72
CA PHE A 298 -22.14 -8.92 -4.96
C PHE A 298 -20.89 -8.71 -4.12
N SER A 299 -19.85 -8.06 -4.65
CA SER A 299 -18.63 -7.71 -3.93
C SER A 299 -18.92 -6.84 -2.71
N THR A 300 -19.85 -5.88 -2.82
CA THR A 300 -20.25 -5.02 -1.69
C THR A 300 -20.96 -5.83 -0.58
N ILE A 301 -21.84 -6.76 -0.96
CA ILE A 301 -22.53 -7.64 0.00
C ILE A 301 -21.52 -8.56 0.69
N LEU A 302 -20.64 -9.21 -0.08
CA LEU A 302 -19.61 -10.09 0.44
C LEU A 302 -18.65 -9.35 1.37
N LEU A 303 -18.22 -8.15 1.01
CA LEU A 303 -17.37 -7.30 1.85
C LEU A 303 -18.07 -6.92 3.15
N LEU A 304 -19.34 -6.51 3.08
CA LEU A 304 -20.11 -6.16 4.29
C LEU A 304 -20.22 -7.37 5.23
N THR A 305 -20.46 -8.57 4.69
CA THR A 305 -20.47 -9.80 5.49
C THR A 305 -19.10 -10.13 6.07
N ALA A 306 -18.02 -9.96 5.31
CA ALA A 306 -16.65 -10.17 5.78
C ALA A 306 -16.27 -9.18 6.90
N LEU A 307 -16.67 -7.91 6.79
CA LEU A 307 -16.49 -6.89 7.82
C LEU A 307 -17.28 -7.21 9.10
N LEU A 308 -18.50 -7.71 8.98
CA LEU A 308 -19.30 -8.16 10.13
C LEU A 308 -18.64 -9.36 10.84
N ILE A 309 -18.17 -10.35 10.08
CA ILE A 309 -17.46 -11.51 10.63
C ILE A 309 -16.17 -11.07 11.33
N CYS A 310 -15.38 -10.19 10.71
CA CYS A 310 -14.16 -9.65 11.32
C CYS A 310 -14.45 -8.79 12.55
N GLY A 311 -15.56 -8.04 12.57
CA GLY A 311 -15.97 -7.25 13.73
C GLY A 311 -16.43 -8.08 14.94
N VAL A 312 -16.86 -9.33 14.72
CA VAL A 312 -17.29 -10.24 15.77
C VAL A 312 -16.15 -11.15 16.25
N PHE A 313 -15.24 -11.58 15.35
CA PHE A 313 -14.19 -12.56 15.63
C PHE A 313 -12.76 -11.98 15.65
N GLY A 314 -12.54 -10.74 15.26
CA GLY A 314 -11.20 -10.15 15.12
C GLY A 314 -10.59 -9.77 16.47
N GLN A 315 -9.44 -10.37 16.80
CA GLN A 315 -8.52 -9.88 17.84
C GLN A 315 -7.17 -9.44 17.23
N ASP A 316 -6.62 -8.36 17.81
CA ASP A 316 -5.30 -7.74 17.60
C ASP A 316 -4.94 -7.18 16.19
N VAL A 317 -5.02 -7.98 15.10
CA VAL A 317 -4.54 -7.56 13.76
C VAL A 317 -5.68 -7.15 12.82
N LEU A 318 -6.92 -7.54 13.12
CA LEU A 318 -8.14 -7.28 12.34
C LEU A 318 -9.18 -6.43 13.09
N ASP A 319 -8.77 -5.62 14.06
CA ASP A 319 -9.71 -4.81 14.84
C ASP A 319 -10.27 -3.64 14.02
N VAL A 320 -11.42 -3.90 13.38
CA VAL A 320 -12.15 -2.96 12.52
C VAL A 320 -12.58 -1.71 13.31
N LYS A 321 -12.86 -1.83 14.62
CA LYS A 321 -13.31 -0.68 15.43
C LYS A 321 -12.20 0.37 15.58
N LYS A 322 -11.01 -0.07 15.93
CA LYS A 322 -9.83 0.82 16.05
C LYS A 322 -9.50 1.50 14.72
N GLY A 323 -9.80 0.82 13.61
CA GLY A 323 -9.61 1.34 12.27
C GLY A 323 -10.51 2.47 11.83
N PHE A 324 -11.80 2.33 12.14
CA PHE A 324 -12.75 3.40 11.93
C PHE A 324 -12.44 4.61 12.80
N GLU A 325 -12.02 4.39 14.05
CA GLU A 325 -11.63 5.48 14.96
C GLU A 325 -10.38 6.23 14.45
N ASP A 326 -9.33 5.52 14.06
CA ASP A 326 -8.09 6.13 13.53
C ASP A 326 -8.30 6.84 12.18
N LEU A 327 -9.22 6.36 11.34
CA LEU A 327 -9.58 6.98 10.06
C LEU A 327 -10.18 8.38 10.24
N PHE A 328 -11.03 8.57 11.25
CA PHE A 328 -11.68 9.85 11.50
C PHE A 328 -10.82 10.82 12.34
N GLU A 329 -9.88 10.33 13.14
CA GLU A 329 -8.97 11.18 13.92
C GLU A 329 -7.82 11.75 13.08
N THR A 330 -7.32 11.03 12.07
CA THR A 330 -6.17 11.46 11.27
C THR A 330 -6.58 12.14 9.96
N SER A 331 -6.48 13.47 9.91
CA SER A 331 -6.89 14.29 8.76
C SER A 331 -6.22 13.92 7.42
N VAL A 332 -4.99 13.39 7.46
CA VAL A 332 -4.27 12.94 6.28
C VAL A 332 -4.85 11.64 5.71
N LEU A 333 -5.31 10.73 6.59
CA LEU A 333 -5.80 9.41 6.19
C LEU A 333 -7.12 9.52 5.42
N TRP A 334 -8.07 10.29 5.94
CA TRP A 334 -9.38 10.45 5.29
C TRP A 334 -9.27 11.15 3.92
N GLN A 335 -8.34 12.09 3.76
CA GLN A 335 -8.05 12.71 2.45
C GLN A 335 -7.51 11.69 1.44
N THR A 336 -6.55 10.86 1.86
CA THR A 336 -6.03 9.79 0.99
C THR A 336 -7.07 8.74 0.64
N ALA A 337 -7.99 8.47 1.58
CA ALA A 337 -9.06 7.51 1.41
C ALA A 337 -10.07 8.01 0.34
N ILE A 338 -10.54 9.26 0.45
CA ILE A 338 -11.41 9.89 -0.56
C ILE A 338 -10.73 9.93 -1.92
N LEU A 339 -9.45 10.31 -1.97
CA LEU A 339 -8.70 10.36 -3.22
C LEU A 339 -8.62 8.97 -3.88
N LEU A 340 -8.39 7.91 -3.09
CA LEU A 340 -8.36 6.54 -3.59
C LEU A 340 -9.71 6.11 -4.16
N THR A 341 -10.80 6.33 -3.42
CA THR A 341 -12.18 6.05 -3.86
C THR A 341 -12.50 6.76 -5.18
N LEU A 342 -12.14 8.04 -5.29
CA LEU A 342 -12.35 8.83 -6.51
C LEU A 342 -11.51 8.30 -7.69
N MET A 343 -10.24 7.95 -7.46
CA MET A 343 -9.37 7.39 -8.50
C MET A 343 -9.89 6.05 -9.03
N VAL A 344 -10.37 5.17 -8.14
CA VAL A 344 -10.96 3.87 -8.53
C VAL A 344 -12.24 4.10 -9.36
N ALA A 345 -13.11 5.01 -8.92
CA ALA A 345 -14.33 5.32 -9.67
C ALA A 345 -14.05 5.87 -11.07
N ILE A 346 -13.05 6.75 -11.20
CA ILE A 346 -12.61 7.32 -12.49
C ILE A 346 -12.00 6.24 -13.38
N PHE A 347 -11.14 5.38 -12.83
CA PHE A 347 -10.51 4.28 -13.57
C PHE A 347 -11.56 3.32 -14.15
N ASN A 348 -12.53 2.90 -13.33
CA ASN A 348 -13.60 2.01 -13.79
C ASN A 348 -14.50 2.68 -14.83
N PHE A 349 -14.82 3.97 -14.66
CA PHE A 349 -15.62 4.72 -15.63
C PHE A 349 -14.94 4.80 -17.00
N PHE A 350 -13.64 5.13 -17.05
CA PHE A 350 -12.90 5.18 -18.31
C PHE A 350 -12.69 3.78 -18.91
N GLY A 351 -12.53 2.75 -18.08
CA GLY A 351 -12.42 1.36 -18.53
C GLY A 351 -13.67 0.84 -19.25
N LEU A 352 -14.85 1.38 -18.94
CA LEU A 352 -16.10 1.07 -19.65
C LEU A 352 -16.33 1.92 -20.91
N ALA A 353 -15.64 3.06 -21.01
CA ALA A 353 -15.85 4.04 -22.08
C ALA A 353 -14.92 3.83 -23.29
N VAL A 354 -13.91 2.96 -23.15
CA VAL A 354 -13.00 2.49 -24.20
C VAL A 354 -13.46 1.12 -24.67
#